data_AF-A0A941SLX8-F1
#
_entry.id   AF-A0A941SLX8-F1
#
_cell.length_a   1.000
_cell.length_b   1.000
_cell.length_c   1.000
_cell.angle_alpha   90.00
_cell.angle_beta   90.00
_cell.angle_gamma   90.00
#
_symmetry.space_group_name_H-M   'P 1'
#
loop_
_entity.id
_entity.type
_entity.pdbx_description
1 polymer ?
#
loop_
_entity_poly.entity_id
_entity_poly.type
_entity_poly.pdbx_seq_one_letter_code
_entity_poly.pdbx_strand_id
1 'polypeptide(L)'
;MYKSKNGRKEKSYWENLINEVKNKRKLKKTHFQLEGTQICPIQNEKRKMKYALGEPLQNVYFTQREAECVMQVLSGKTMNQTGASLNLSPRTVEYYLNKIKKKLNCRKKQEVIQLVSQTDFARTFLKALSKEEK
;
A
#
# COMPACT_ATOMS: atom_id res chain seq x y z
N MET A 1 -2.40 -27.52 65.36
CA MET A 1 -3.04 -28.33 64.31
C MET A 1 -4.12 -27.48 63.67
N TYR A 2 -3.99 -27.10 62.38
CA TYR A 2 -5.06 -26.74 61.41
C TYR A 2 -4.35 -26.23 60.14
N LYS A 3 -3.94 -27.15 59.26
CA LYS A 3 -4.55 -27.46 57.94
C LYS A 3 -4.20 -26.43 56.84
N SER A 4 -3.13 -26.75 56.12
CA SER A 4 -2.78 -26.22 54.79
C SER A 4 -3.94 -26.44 53.80
N LYS A 5 -4.39 -25.39 53.09
CA LYS A 5 -5.19 -25.54 51.86
C LYS A 5 -4.94 -24.41 50.86
N ASN A 6 -4.61 -24.86 49.65
CA ASN A 6 -4.82 -24.24 48.35
C ASN A 6 -3.85 -23.15 47.89
N GLY A 7 -2.73 -23.61 47.34
CA GLY A 7 -1.99 -22.86 46.32
C GLY A 7 -2.84 -22.62 45.08
N ARG A 8 -3.48 -21.45 45.00
CA ARG A 8 -3.75 -20.79 43.72
C ARG A 8 -2.61 -19.82 43.50
N LYS A 9 -1.69 -20.14 42.57
CA LYS A 9 -0.71 -19.16 42.09
C LYS A 9 -1.51 -18.03 41.44
N GLU A 10 -1.70 -16.92 42.15
CA GLU A 10 -2.23 -15.69 41.59
C GLU A 10 -1.27 -15.25 40.49
N LYS A 11 -1.75 -15.22 39.24
CA LYS A 11 -0.94 -14.77 38.11
C LYS A 11 -0.49 -13.35 38.39
N SER A 12 0.82 -13.13 38.30
CA SER A 12 1.43 -11.83 38.57
C SER A 12 0.78 -10.78 37.67
N TYR A 13 0.56 -9.56 38.18
CA TYR A 13 0.04 -8.43 37.40
C TYR A 13 0.76 -8.30 36.04
N TRP A 14 2.07 -8.57 36.02
CA TRP A 14 2.88 -8.57 34.81
C TRP A 14 2.58 -9.72 33.84
N GLU A 15 2.21 -10.91 34.32
CA GLU A 15 1.75 -12.00 33.46
C GLU A 15 0.39 -11.68 32.83
N ASN A 16 -0.50 -11.02 33.58
CA ASN A 16 -1.77 -10.55 33.06
C ASN A 16 -1.56 -9.43 32.02
N LEU A 17 -0.67 -8.47 32.29
CA LEU A 17 -0.32 -7.40 31.36
C LEU A 17 0.33 -7.93 30.07
N ILE A 18 1.24 -8.89 30.18
CA ILE A 18 1.88 -9.53 29.02
C ILE A 18 0.85 -10.29 28.18
N ASN A 19 -0.08 -10.99 28.82
CA ASN A 19 -1.17 -11.67 28.12
C ASN A 19 -2.12 -10.66 27.45
N GLU A 20 -2.37 -9.51 28.07
CA GLU A 20 -3.20 -8.44 27.49
C GLU A 20 -2.53 -7.80 26.25
N VAL A 21 -1.24 -7.48 26.30
CA VAL A 21 -0.50 -6.93 25.15
C VAL A 21 -0.41 -7.95 24.00
N LYS A 22 -0.19 -9.23 24.34
CA LYS A 22 -0.21 -10.33 23.35
C LYS A 22 -1.60 -10.50 22.73
N ASN A 23 -2.68 -10.32 23.51
CA ASN A 23 -4.05 -10.42 23.02
C ASN A 23 -4.45 -9.20 22.14
N LYS A 24 -3.96 -7.99 22.48
CA LYS A 24 -4.17 -6.77 21.66
C LYS A 24 -3.53 -6.86 20.26
N ARG A 25 -2.46 -7.64 20.07
CA ARG A 25 -1.88 -7.90 18.73
C ARG A 25 -2.75 -8.79 17.84
N LYS A 26 -3.70 -9.55 18.40
CA LYS A 26 -4.71 -10.28 17.61
C LYS A 26 -5.88 -9.40 17.16
N LEU A 27 -6.07 -8.22 17.76
CA LEU A 27 -7.11 -7.26 17.38
C LEU A 27 -6.58 -6.19 16.41
N LYS A 28 -6.21 -6.62 15.20
CA LYS A 28 -6.26 -5.77 14.00
C LYS A 28 -6.64 -6.59 12.76
N LYS A 29 -7.88 -7.07 12.76
CA LYS A 29 -8.74 -7.04 11.58
C LYS A 29 -10.14 -6.60 12.02
N THR A 30 -10.46 -5.35 11.65
CA THR A 30 -11.79 -4.75 11.43
C THR A 30 -12.79 -4.65 12.59
N HIS A 31 -12.98 -3.44 13.14
CA HIS A 31 -14.24 -2.68 13.09
C HIS A 31 -13.98 -1.24 13.58
N PHE A 32 -14.48 -0.24 12.87
CA PHE A 32 -14.40 1.19 13.23
C PHE A 32 -15.80 1.64 13.65
N GLN A 33 -15.93 2.44 14.70
CA GLN A 33 -17.20 3.08 15.07
C GLN A 33 -16.94 4.49 15.58
N LEU A 34 -17.45 5.49 14.86
CA LEU A 34 -17.64 6.84 15.38
C LEU A 34 -19.10 7.20 15.13
N GLU A 35 -19.83 7.50 16.20
CA GLU A 35 -21.14 8.14 16.08
C GLU A 35 -20.93 9.53 15.47
N GLY A 36 -21.49 9.74 14.27
CA GLY A 36 -21.53 11.04 13.59
C GLY A 36 -20.86 11.12 12.23
N THR A 37 -19.99 10.18 11.83
CA THR A 37 -19.62 9.99 10.43
C THR A 37 -19.40 8.50 10.19
N GLN A 38 -20.22 7.88 9.34
CA GLN A 38 -20.04 6.50 8.95
C GLN A 38 -18.68 6.35 8.25
N ILE A 39 -17.66 5.83 8.94
CA ILE A 39 -16.49 5.28 8.25
C ILE A 39 -16.62 3.77 8.33
N CYS A 40 -17.23 3.22 7.28
CA CYS A 40 -17.25 1.80 7.02
C CYS A 40 -15.81 1.28 6.90
N PRO A 41 -15.52 0.02 7.27
CA PRO A 41 -14.24 -0.59 6.89
C PRO A 41 -14.14 -0.49 5.36
N ILE A 42 -13.11 0.18 4.85
CA ILE A 42 -12.87 0.26 3.40
C ILE A 42 -12.38 -1.12 2.94
N GLN A 43 -13.27 -2.10 2.94
CA GLN A 43 -13.16 -3.33 2.20
C GLN A 43 -13.34 -2.98 0.72
N ASN A 44 -12.34 -2.36 0.11
CA ASN A 44 -12.36 -2.11 -1.33
C ASN A 44 -11.53 -3.19 -2.03
N GLU A 45 -12.07 -4.41 -2.01
CA GLU A 45 -11.68 -5.53 -2.88
C GLU A 45 -12.29 -5.40 -4.28
N LYS A 46 -12.84 -4.23 -4.66
CA LYS A 46 -13.12 -3.94 -6.06
C LYS A 46 -11.81 -4.14 -6.83
N ARG A 47 -11.78 -5.14 -7.71
CA ARG A 47 -10.62 -5.63 -8.46
C ARG A 47 -9.76 -4.45 -8.90
N LYS A 48 -8.69 -4.15 -8.16
CA LYS A 48 -7.83 -3.01 -8.48
C LYS A 48 -7.27 -3.25 -9.87
N MET A 49 -7.53 -2.35 -10.80
CA MET A 49 -6.97 -2.38 -12.15
C MET A 49 -5.45 -2.55 -12.02
N LYS A 50 -4.94 -3.64 -12.60
CA LYS A 50 -3.52 -3.98 -12.61
C LYS A 50 -2.97 -3.66 -13.99
N TYR A 51 -1.95 -2.83 -14.03
CA TYR A 51 -1.24 -2.48 -15.25
C TYR A 51 0.00 -3.36 -15.33
N ALA A 52 0.00 -4.33 -16.25
CA ALA A 52 1.15 -5.18 -16.51
C ALA A 52 2.20 -4.40 -17.32
N LEU A 53 3.49 -4.61 -17.01
CA LEU A 53 4.58 -3.95 -17.74
C LEU A 53 4.96 -4.71 -19.01
N GLY A 54 4.72 -6.03 -19.08
CA GLY A 54 5.16 -6.86 -20.20
C GLY A 54 6.63 -7.28 -20.07
N GLU A 55 7.17 -7.89 -21.12
CA GLU A 55 8.59 -8.28 -21.18
C GLU A 55 9.50 -7.03 -21.17
N PRO A 56 10.67 -7.06 -20.48
CA PRO A 56 11.29 -8.18 -19.75
C PRO A 56 10.84 -8.31 -18.27
N LEU A 57 9.88 -7.52 -17.82
CA LEU A 57 9.42 -7.46 -16.42
C LEU A 57 8.15 -8.30 -16.22
N GLN A 58 8.26 -9.58 -16.58
CA GLN A 58 7.15 -10.53 -16.47
C GLN A 58 6.66 -10.63 -15.01
N ASN A 59 5.34 -10.64 -14.82
CA ASN A 59 4.66 -10.68 -13.51
C ASN A 59 4.77 -9.44 -12.60
N VAL A 60 5.33 -8.32 -13.08
CA VAL A 60 5.25 -7.04 -12.35
C VAL A 60 3.99 -6.28 -12.75
N TYR A 61 3.23 -5.84 -11.73
CA TYR A 61 2.01 -5.08 -11.92
C TYR A 61 2.03 -3.77 -11.12
N PHE A 62 1.59 -2.70 -11.75
CA PHE A 62 1.30 -1.44 -11.07
C PHE A 62 -0.19 -1.32 -10.75
N THR A 63 -0.47 -0.74 -9.59
CA THR A 63 -1.81 -0.22 -9.27
C THR A 63 -2.06 1.05 -10.09
N GLN A 64 -3.31 1.46 -10.22
CA GLN A 64 -3.69 2.70 -10.91
C GLN A 64 -2.87 3.91 -10.46
N ARG A 65 -2.75 4.15 -9.15
CA ARG A 65 -1.97 5.28 -8.62
C ARG A 65 -0.48 5.18 -8.90
N GLU A 66 0.08 3.97 -8.85
CA GLU A 66 1.48 3.75 -9.22
C GLU A 66 1.68 4.02 -10.71
N ALA A 67 0.78 3.53 -11.56
CA ALA A 67 0.84 3.72 -13.01
C ALA A 67 0.74 5.20 -13.40
N GLU A 68 -0.21 5.94 -12.83
CA GLU A 68 -0.34 7.39 -12.98
C GLU A 68 0.96 8.11 -12.62
N CYS A 69 1.55 7.81 -11.45
CA CYS A 69 2.80 8.42 -11.01
C CYS A 69 3.97 8.12 -11.96
N VAL A 70 4.11 6.88 -12.43
CA VAL A 70 5.15 6.48 -13.39
C VAL A 70 4.99 7.24 -14.69
N MET A 71 3.79 7.36 -15.23
CA MET A 71 3.54 8.07 -16.49
C MET A 71 3.92 9.55 -16.43
N GLN A 72 3.62 10.24 -15.33
CA GLN A 72 4.02 11.64 -15.15
C GLN A 72 5.56 11.77 -15.08
N VAL A 73 6.23 10.81 -14.43
CA VAL A 73 7.69 10.78 -14.32
C VAL A 73 8.38 10.44 -15.65
N LEU A 74 7.79 9.53 -16.46
CA LEU A 74 8.23 9.27 -17.83
C LEU A 74 8.10 10.51 -18.72
N SER A 75 7.09 11.34 -18.47
CA SER A 75 6.89 12.62 -19.15
C SER A 75 7.84 13.72 -18.65
N GLY A 76 8.80 13.40 -17.78
CA GLY A 76 9.81 14.35 -17.29
C GLY A 76 9.37 15.23 -16.12
N LYS A 77 8.16 15.04 -15.56
CA LYS A 77 7.67 15.89 -14.46
C LYS A 77 8.39 15.63 -13.14
N THR A 78 8.54 16.68 -12.36
CA THR A 78 9.08 16.62 -10.99
C THR A 78 8.04 16.09 -10.01
N MET A 79 8.46 15.64 -8.82
CA MET A 79 7.52 15.13 -7.79
C MET A 79 6.46 16.18 -7.39
N ASN A 80 6.82 17.46 -7.36
CA ASN A 80 5.89 18.55 -7.07
C ASN A 80 4.86 18.72 -8.19
N GLN A 81 5.30 18.71 -9.45
CA GLN A 81 4.42 18.83 -10.62
C GLN A 81 3.52 17.60 -10.79
N THR A 82 4.05 16.40 -10.51
CA THR A 82 3.27 15.15 -10.49
C THR A 82 2.20 15.20 -9.40
N GLY A 83 2.56 15.69 -8.21
CA GLY A 83 1.62 15.89 -7.11
C GLY A 83 0.49 16.84 -7.52
N ALA A 84 0.84 18.00 -8.08
CA ALA A 84 -0.14 18.97 -8.59
C ALA A 84 -1.03 18.38 -9.70
N SER A 85 -0.46 17.62 -10.64
CA SER A 85 -1.21 17.01 -11.76
C SER A 85 -2.20 15.94 -11.30
N LEU A 86 -1.89 15.23 -10.20
CA LEU A 86 -2.69 14.11 -9.69
C LEU A 86 -3.51 14.48 -8.43
N ASN A 87 -3.49 15.74 -7.99
CA ASN A 87 -4.06 16.21 -6.72
C ASN A 87 -3.55 15.42 -5.51
N LEU A 88 -2.23 15.17 -5.46
CA LEU A 88 -1.53 14.44 -4.39
C LEU A 88 -0.46 15.31 -3.74
N SER A 89 -0.13 15.02 -2.48
CA SER A 89 1.04 15.63 -1.85
C SER A 89 2.33 15.07 -2.47
N PRO A 90 3.42 15.87 -2.55
CA PRO A 90 4.73 15.38 -3.02
C PRO A 90 5.23 14.16 -2.23
N ARG A 91 4.92 14.10 -0.93
CA ARG A 91 5.26 12.95 -0.06
C ARG A 91 4.50 11.68 -0.45
N THR A 92 3.26 11.82 -0.91
CA THR A 92 2.47 10.69 -1.41
C THR A 92 3.02 10.19 -2.74
N VAL A 93 3.43 11.10 -3.63
CA VAL A 93 4.09 10.74 -4.91
C VAL A 93 5.40 9.99 -4.63
N GLU A 94 6.21 10.49 -3.69
CA GLU A 94 7.44 9.82 -3.25
C GLU A 94 7.16 8.41 -2.71
N TYR A 95 6.11 8.26 -1.90
CA TYR A 95 5.68 6.95 -1.40
C TYR A 95 5.36 5.97 -2.53
N TYR A 96 4.60 6.40 -3.54
CA TYR A 96 4.32 5.54 -4.71
C TYR A 96 5.58 5.22 -5.49
N LEU A 97 6.45 6.19 -5.76
CA LEU A 97 7.74 5.96 -6.45
C LEU A 97 8.65 5.01 -5.67
N ASN A 98 8.66 5.08 -4.34
CA ASN A 98 9.40 4.14 -3.50
C ASN A 98 8.82 2.71 -3.60
N LYS A 99 7.51 2.56 -3.73
CA LYS A 99 6.90 1.24 -4.00
C LYS A 99 7.27 0.70 -5.38
N ILE A 100 7.22 1.55 -6.41
CA ILE A 100 7.61 1.17 -7.78
C ILE A 100 9.07 0.74 -7.82
N LYS A 101 9.97 1.51 -7.20
CA LYS A 101 11.38 1.16 -7.05
C LYS A 101 11.57 -0.21 -6.39
N LYS A 102 10.83 -0.50 -5.32
CA LYS A 102 10.88 -1.82 -4.66
C LYS A 102 10.36 -2.94 -5.56
N LYS A 103 9.31 -2.72 -6.33
CA LYS A 103 8.77 -3.70 -7.29
C LYS A 103 9.75 -4.01 -8.42
N LEU A 104 10.50 -3.01 -8.87
CA LEU A 104 11.47 -3.13 -9.96
C LEU A 104 12.90 -3.41 -9.47
N ASN A 105 13.11 -3.52 -8.16
CA ASN A 105 14.42 -3.60 -7.53
C ASN A 105 15.39 -2.46 -7.93
N CYS A 106 14.87 -1.26 -8.17
CA CYS A 106 15.66 -0.08 -8.52
C CYS A 106 16.00 0.76 -7.28
N ARG A 107 17.12 1.48 -7.35
CA ARG A 107 17.52 2.46 -6.32
C ARG A 107 17.22 3.89 -6.73
N LYS A 108 17.41 4.19 -8.02
CA LYS A 108 17.29 5.57 -8.56
C LYS A 108 16.03 5.75 -9.38
N LYS A 109 15.55 7.00 -9.45
CA LYS A 109 14.43 7.39 -10.34
C LYS A 109 14.77 7.12 -11.82
N GLN A 110 16.01 7.38 -12.22
CA GLN A 110 16.47 7.22 -13.60
C GLN A 110 16.42 5.76 -14.06
N GLU A 111 16.79 4.80 -13.20
CA GLU A 111 16.70 3.36 -13.48
C GLU A 111 15.26 2.93 -13.76
N VAL A 112 14.30 3.47 -12.99
CA VAL A 112 12.87 3.22 -13.23
C VAL A 112 12.43 3.75 -14.59
N ILE A 113 12.85 4.97 -14.96
CA ILE A 113 12.52 5.56 -16.26
C ILE A 113 13.08 4.70 -17.39
N GLN A 114 14.35 4.31 -17.31
CA GLN A 114 15.01 3.48 -18.32
C GLN A 114 14.31 2.13 -18.49
N LEU A 115 14.06 1.41 -17.39
CA LEU A 115 13.40 0.10 -17.46
C LEU A 115 11.99 0.19 -18.00
N VAL A 116 11.19 1.14 -17.53
CA VAL A 116 9.80 1.26 -18.01
C VAL A 116 9.76 1.73 -19.47
N SER A 117 10.72 2.55 -19.91
CA SER A 117 10.81 2.98 -21.32
C SER A 117 11.10 1.85 -22.31
N GLN A 118 11.73 0.76 -21.82
CA GLN A 118 11.99 -0.44 -22.62
C GLN A 118 10.77 -1.36 -22.73
N THR A 119 9.67 -1.03 -22.04
CA THR A 119 8.46 -1.85 -22.00
C THR A 119 7.29 -1.19 -22.74
N ASP A 120 6.28 -1.99 -23.09
CA ASP A 120 5.02 -1.54 -23.68
C ASP A 120 4.05 -0.92 -22.64
N PHE A 121 4.56 -0.52 -21.47
CA PHE A 121 3.75 0.03 -20.38
C PHE A 121 2.97 1.28 -20.81
N ALA A 122 3.63 2.23 -21.51
CA ALA A 122 2.98 3.47 -21.95
C ALA A 122 1.80 3.20 -22.90
N ARG A 123 2.00 2.29 -23.86
CA ARG A 123 0.94 1.86 -24.80
C ARG A 123 -0.22 1.19 -24.06
N THR A 124 0.10 0.31 -23.11
CA THR A 124 -0.89 -0.41 -22.30
C THR A 124 -1.70 0.54 -21.43
N PHE A 125 -1.04 1.52 -20.82
CA PHE A 125 -1.67 2.55 -20.00
C PHE A 125 -2.63 3.43 -20.81
N LEU A 126 -2.19 3.95 -21.97
CA LEU A 126 -3.04 4.77 -22.84
C LEU A 126 -4.27 3.99 -23.34
N LYS A 127 -4.10 2.72 -23.71
CA LYS A 127 -5.22 1.85 -24.10
C LYS A 127 -6.23 1.63 -22.97
N ALA A 128 -5.79 1.65 -21.72
CA ALA A 128 -6.67 1.52 -20.57
C ALA A 128 -7.52 2.77 -20.35
N LEU A 129 -6.93 3.97 -20.53
CA LEU A 129 -7.65 5.24 -20.39
C LEU A 129 -8.79 5.38 -21.41
N SER A 130 -8.57 4.97 -22.67
CA SER A 130 -9.60 5.04 -23.72
C SER A 130 -10.83 4.15 -23.45
N LYS A 131 -10.78 3.26 -22.46
CA LYS A 131 -11.90 2.40 -22.07
C LYS A 131 -12.76 2.98 -20.95
N GLU A 132 -12.28 4.01 -20.25
CA GLU A 132 -13.00 4.62 -19.12
C GLU A 132 -13.98 5.72 -19.56
N GLU A 133 -13.93 6.15 -20.82
CA GLU A 133 -14.77 7.23 -21.39
C GLU A 133 -16.09 6.74 -22.04
N LYS A 134 -16.43 5.45 -21.93
CA LYS A 134 -17.69 4.87 -22.46
C LYS A 134 -18.52 4.27 -21.33
#